data_AF-A0A177A3Q3-F1
#
_entry.id   AF-A0A177A3Q3-F1
#
_cell.length_a   1.000
_cell.length_b   1.000
_cell.length_c   1.000
_cell.angle_alpha   90.00
_cell.angle_beta   90.00
_cell.angle_gamma   90.00
#
_symmetry.space_group_name_H-M   'P 1'
#
loop_
_entity.id
_entity.type
_entity.pdbx_description
1 polymer ?
#
loop_
_entity_poly.entity_id
_entity_poly.type
_entity_poly.pdbx_seq_one_letter_code
_entity_poly.pdbx_strand_id
1 'polypeptide(L)'
;MAFASTSRAIWLSTLVIIICLYFTLNSETFNGSTIIRVGGNTQAPFVETPFTPEEASCKKLGMIKEASCPVPETPFFKALDSAKTPDDQRPLITYAYHETEFARANLKFFVDHALHDAADFIFILNGDTDADTSIIFAEPDVPEDLRDLLPRRDKKNIFVKKRPNTCFDLGAHNEVLNSVLGGEGWIGKDGPIKEPKGMVSAGDNMLLRNKYKRYILMNASIRGPFVPRWSTQCWTDSYLNRLTDKIKLVGMSYNCHNGEGHIQSMIWATDHTGLQHILTKAGIGECFGAMADTMLAEVRTTQVLRDVGFEVDNFMSVYHSENRAAKYARMRAKKAKGIKQFKRGEVESGAAEEGAKVKRETEEEAKAKDAEAGAKKEKEEVEAKAKKENKAAAEAAKTASTHIPTASEVAAAKAAEEERIRQEKEAKAAAEEKARIQKEKNDKLLLIEDNEMPGYFWRECKDEDWLGAGSYFGTFVHPYENLFMKSHRKIEDTVLDNLTKWHDGWGYESYDVCF
;
A
#
# COMPACT_ATOMS: atom_id res chain seq x y z
N MET A 1 73.33 7.34 -10.61
CA MET A 1 72.21 7.31 -11.58
C MET A 1 71.00 6.61 -10.96
N ALA A 2 70.24 7.30 -10.09
CA ALA A 2 69.02 6.74 -9.49
C ALA A 2 68.01 7.84 -9.09
N PHE A 3 67.88 8.89 -9.91
CA PHE A 3 66.91 9.97 -9.67
C PHE A 3 66.08 10.38 -10.90
N ALA A 4 66.22 9.67 -12.03
CA ALA A 4 65.51 10.01 -13.28
C ALA A 4 64.28 9.13 -13.59
N SER A 5 64.00 8.08 -12.80
CA SER A 5 62.95 7.10 -13.14
C SER A 5 61.59 7.35 -12.48
N THR A 6 61.51 8.13 -11.40
CA THR A 6 60.27 8.33 -10.64
C THR A 6 59.43 9.51 -11.13
N SER A 7 60.03 10.50 -11.80
CA SER A 7 59.28 11.65 -12.34
C SER A 7 58.44 11.32 -13.57
N ARG A 8 58.86 10.38 -14.43
CA ARG A 8 58.08 10.06 -15.66
C ARG A 8 56.76 9.33 -15.36
N ALA A 9 56.73 8.46 -14.35
CA ALA A 9 55.52 7.70 -14.00
C ALA A 9 54.44 8.61 -13.37
N ILE A 10 54.85 9.59 -12.57
CA ILE A 10 53.93 10.54 -11.95
C ILE A 10 53.32 11.46 -13.03
N TRP A 11 54.14 12.01 -13.93
CA TRP A 11 53.66 12.88 -15.01
C TRP A 11 52.70 12.19 -16.00
N LEU A 12 52.93 10.92 -16.32
CA LEU A 12 52.02 10.13 -17.18
C LEU A 12 50.68 9.86 -16.50
N SER A 13 50.69 9.61 -15.19
CA SER A 13 49.46 9.35 -14.41
C SER A 13 48.59 10.60 -14.30
N THR A 14 49.20 11.76 -14.06
CA THR A 14 48.46 13.04 -14.00
C THR A 14 47.91 13.45 -15.36
N LEU A 15 48.64 13.20 -16.46
CA LEU A 15 48.18 13.52 -17.82
C LEU A 15 46.96 12.67 -18.23
N VAL A 16 46.95 11.38 -17.90
CA VAL A 16 45.82 10.48 -18.20
C VAL A 16 44.57 10.89 -17.42
N ILE A 17 44.71 11.27 -16.16
CA ILE A 17 43.58 11.72 -15.33
C ILE A 17 43.00 13.03 -15.87
N ILE A 18 43.84 13.96 -16.34
CA ILE A 18 43.39 15.23 -16.96
C ILE A 18 42.68 14.97 -18.29
N ILE A 19 43.16 14.04 -19.12
CA ILE A 19 42.50 13.67 -20.39
C ILE A 19 41.14 13.00 -20.11
N CYS A 20 41.07 12.10 -19.13
CA CYS A 20 39.81 11.46 -18.75
C CYS A 20 38.79 12.48 -18.22
N LEU A 21 39.22 13.41 -17.35
CA LEU A 21 38.34 14.48 -16.84
C LEU A 21 37.89 15.44 -17.96
N TYR A 22 38.75 15.73 -18.94
CA TYR A 22 38.42 16.57 -20.08
C TYR A 22 37.38 15.92 -21.02
N PHE A 23 37.44 14.59 -21.22
CA PHE A 23 36.45 13.86 -22.03
C PHE A 23 35.12 13.65 -21.30
N THR A 24 35.12 13.46 -19.98
CA THR A 24 33.87 13.33 -19.20
C THR A 24 33.14 14.65 -19.02
N LEU A 25 33.86 15.77 -18.97
CA LEU A 25 33.26 17.10 -18.77
C LEU A 25 32.84 17.80 -20.08
N ASN A 26 33.30 17.33 -21.25
CA ASN A 26 32.98 17.93 -22.56
C ASN A 26 32.15 17.03 -23.49
N SER A 27 31.58 15.91 -23.01
CA SER A 27 30.69 15.07 -23.82
C SER A 27 29.22 15.45 -23.67
N GLU A 28 28.90 16.72 -23.91
CA GLU A 28 27.60 17.07 -24.47
C GLU A 28 27.74 17.11 -25.99
N THR A 29 27.16 16.11 -26.67
CA THR A 29 26.57 16.14 -28.03
C THR A 29 26.70 14.77 -28.69
N PHE A 30 25.59 14.03 -28.73
CA PHE A 30 25.32 13.16 -29.88
C PHE A 30 23.83 13.24 -30.22
N ASN A 31 23.51 14.36 -30.87
CA ASN A 31 22.39 14.45 -31.79
C ASN A 31 22.96 14.15 -33.18
N GLY A 32 22.47 13.13 -33.90
CA GLY A 32 23.04 12.78 -35.20
C GLY A 32 22.54 11.47 -35.77
N SER A 33 21.45 11.57 -36.52
CA SER A 33 20.90 10.55 -37.42
C SER A 33 21.98 9.91 -38.30
N THR A 34 22.19 8.60 -38.16
CA THR A 34 22.91 7.80 -39.14
C THR A 34 21.98 6.73 -39.69
N ILE A 35 21.45 6.99 -40.88
CA ILE A 35 20.71 6.02 -41.68
C ILE A 35 21.74 5.05 -42.26
N ILE A 36 21.78 3.81 -41.77
CA ILE A 36 22.52 2.72 -42.40
C ILE A 36 21.57 1.95 -43.30
N ARG A 37 21.85 1.99 -44.61
CA ARG A 37 21.15 1.19 -45.63
C ARG A 37 21.46 -0.29 -45.42
N VAL A 38 20.41 -1.08 -45.22
CA VAL A 38 20.47 -2.54 -45.08
C VAL A 38 20.77 -3.18 -46.44
N GLY A 39 21.86 -3.96 -46.49
CA GLY A 39 22.16 -4.89 -47.57
C GLY A 39 22.41 -6.30 -47.02
N GLY A 40 21.50 -7.23 -47.34
CA GLY A 40 21.69 -8.68 -47.49
C GLY A 40 22.38 -9.49 -46.39
N ASN A 41 21.58 -10.24 -45.62
CA ASN A 41 21.88 -11.52 -44.94
C ASN A 41 23.24 -11.68 -44.23
N THR A 42 23.25 -11.53 -42.91
CA THR A 42 23.97 -12.42 -41.97
C THR A 42 23.47 -12.19 -40.55
N GLN A 43 23.22 -13.27 -39.79
CA GLN A 43 22.68 -13.24 -38.43
C GLN A 43 23.56 -12.40 -37.49
N ALA A 44 22.93 -11.55 -36.68
CA ALA A 44 23.61 -10.78 -35.63
C ALA A 44 24.16 -11.72 -34.53
N PRO A 45 25.33 -11.43 -33.94
CA PRO A 45 25.88 -12.24 -32.85
C PRO A 45 25.02 -12.09 -31.60
N PHE A 46 24.61 -13.24 -31.04
CA PHE A 46 23.89 -13.33 -29.78
C PHE A 46 24.83 -12.92 -28.64
N VAL A 47 24.57 -11.77 -28.01
CA VAL A 47 25.24 -11.35 -26.78
C VAL A 47 24.42 -11.93 -25.62
N GLU A 48 24.96 -12.96 -24.96
CA GLU A 48 24.38 -13.45 -23.70
C GLU A 48 24.47 -12.34 -22.65
N THR A 49 23.32 -11.85 -22.20
CA THR A 49 23.23 -10.99 -21.02
C THR A 49 23.66 -11.77 -19.78
N PRO A 50 24.54 -11.22 -18.92
CA PRO A 50 24.92 -11.88 -17.67
C PRO A 50 23.71 -12.00 -16.75
N PHE A 51 23.53 -13.17 -16.15
CA PHE A 51 22.45 -13.48 -15.21
C PHE A 51 22.41 -12.47 -14.04
N THR A 52 21.21 -12.08 -13.62
CA THR A 52 21.03 -11.34 -12.36
C THR A 52 21.46 -12.20 -11.16
N PRO A 53 21.76 -11.59 -9.99
CA PRO A 53 22.07 -12.34 -8.77
C PRO A 53 20.99 -13.37 -8.38
N GLU A 54 19.72 -13.09 -8.69
CA GLU A 54 18.61 -14.03 -8.48
C GLU A 54 18.64 -15.21 -9.47
N GLU A 55 18.93 -14.96 -10.75
CA GLU A 55 19.01 -15.99 -11.78
C GLU A 55 20.23 -16.92 -11.58
N ALA A 56 21.37 -16.35 -11.15
CA ALA A 56 22.55 -17.12 -10.77
C ALA A 56 22.28 -18.03 -9.55
N SER A 57 21.46 -17.57 -8.61
CA SER A 57 21.04 -18.36 -7.44
C SER A 57 20.08 -19.48 -7.82
N CYS A 58 19.13 -19.24 -8.74
CA CYS A 58 18.22 -20.27 -9.24
C CYS A 58 18.94 -21.36 -10.06
N LYS A 59 19.94 -20.97 -10.85
CA LYS A 59 20.81 -21.90 -11.59
C LYS A 59 21.64 -22.78 -10.67
N LYS A 60 22.16 -22.21 -9.58
CA LYS A 60 22.95 -22.94 -8.56
C LYS A 60 22.12 -23.98 -7.80
N LEU A 61 20.80 -23.77 -7.73
CA LEU A 61 19.84 -24.68 -7.09
C LEU A 61 19.23 -25.73 -8.06
N GLY A 62 19.66 -25.76 -9.33
CA GLY A 62 19.24 -26.78 -10.30
C GLY A 62 17.83 -26.63 -10.84
N MET A 63 17.20 -25.45 -10.72
CA MET A 63 15.78 -25.23 -11.02
C MET A 63 15.55 -24.45 -12.33
N ILE A 64 16.08 -24.90 -13.47
CA ILE A 64 15.70 -24.32 -14.77
C ILE A 64 15.10 -25.39 -15.68
N LYS A 65 13.76 -25.42 -15.73
CA LYS A 65 13.04 -25.42 -17.00
C LYS A 65 12.37 -24.04 -17.08
N GLU A 66 12.57 -23.31 -18.17
CA GLU A 66 12.09 -21.93 -18.38
C GLU A 66 10.57 -21.74 -18.24
N ALA A 67 9.80 -22.80 -18.01
CA ALA A 67 8.35 -22.78 -17.80
C ALA A 67 7.90 -22.92 -16.33
N SER A 68 8.81 -23.04 -15.34
CA SER A 68 8.42 -23.36 -13.95
C SER A 68 8.74 -22.30 -12.90
N CYS A 69 9.10 -21.09 -13.31
CA CYS A 69 9.05 -19.94 -12.40
C CYS A 69 7.76 -19.17 -12.69
N PRO A 70 6.62 -19.55 -12.09
CA PRO A 70 5.50 -18.62 -12.07
C PRO A 70 6.01 -17.38 -11.35
N VAL A 71 6.07 -16.25 -12.07
CA VAL A 71 6.05 -14.94 -11.41
C VAL A 71 4.85 -15.00 -10.47
N PRO A 72 5.04 -14.92 -9.14
CA PRO A 72 3.89 -14.89 -8.26
C PRO A 72 3.09 -13.65 -8.66
N GLU A 73 1.88 -13.84 -9.18
CA GLU A 73 0.91 -12.74 -9.28
C GLU A 73 0.57 -12.34 -7.84
N THR A 74 1.44 -11.50 -7.27
CA THR A 74 1.12 -10.81 -6.04
C THR A 74 0.05 -9.78 -6.41
N PRO A 75 -1.15 -9.85 -5.80
CA PRO A 75 -2.21 -8.88 -6.07
C PRO A 75 -1.92 -7.50 -5.46
N PHE A 76 -0.74 -7.32 -4.85
CA PHE A 76 -0.40 -6.10 -4.12
C PHE A 76 0.46 -5.13 -4.94
N PHE A 77 1.07 -5.60 -6.03
CA PHE A 77 1.84 -4.76 -6.94
C PHE A 77 1.67 -5.26 -8.36
N LYS A 78 0.44 -5.16 -8.89
CA LYS A 78 0.30 -5.12 -10.34
C LYS A 78 1.12 -3.91 -10.78
N ALA A 79 2.09 -4.10 -11.69
CA ALA A 79 2.73 -2.97 -12.34
C ALA A 79 1.61 -2.02 -12.80
N LEU A 80 1.75 -0.73 -12.51
CA LEU A 80 0.78 0.30 -12.92
C LEU A 80 0.38 0.00 -14.36
N ASP A 81 -0.87 -0.40 -14.55
CA ASP A 81 -1.44 -0.46 -15.90
C ASP A 81 -1.48 0.99 -16.35
N SER A 82 -0.55 1.36 -17.22
CA SER A 82 -0.45 2.72 -17.73
C SER A 82 -1.47 2.98 -18.84
N ALA A 83 -2.31 1.97 -19.17
CA ALA A 83 -3.43 2.16 -20.06
C ALA A 83 -4.44 3.09 -19.41
N LYS A 84 -4.80 4.15 -20.14
CA LYS A 84 -5.80 5.10 -19.71
C LYS A 84 -7.15 4.40 -19.54
N THR A 85 -7.78 4.59 -18.39
CA THR A 85 -9.15 4.18 -18.08
C THR A 85 -10.09 4.75 -19.14
N PRO A 86 -10.79 3.91 -19.91
CA PRO A 86 -11.76 4.35 -20.90
C PRO A 86 -12.84 5.25 -20.28
N ASP A 87 -13.31 6.23 -21.05
CA ASP A 87 -14.32 7.21 -20.59
C ASP A 87 -15.61 6.55 -20.08
N ASP A 88 -16.01 5.39 -20.64
CA ASP A 88 -17.19 4.62 -20.23
C ASP A 88 -16.96 3.73 -18.99
N GLN A 89 -15.73 3.68 -18.49
CA GLN A 89 -15.31 2.91 -17.32
C GLN A 89 -14.91 3.80 -16.13
N ARG A 90 -14.78 5.11 -16.34
CA ARG A 90 -14.50 6.07 -15.28
C ARG A 90 -15.56 5.96 -14.16
N PRO A 91 -15.15 5.85 -12.89
CA PRO A 91 -16.07 6.00 -11.78
C PRO A 91 -16.49 7.47 -11.63
N LEU A 92 -17.65 7.67 -11.00
CA LEU A 92 -18.10 9.01 -10.59
C LEU A 92 -17.79 9.25 -9.12
N ILE A 93 -17.02 10.29 -8.83
CA ILE A 93 -16.77 10.78 -7.47
C ILE A 93 -17.65 12.01 -7.23
N THR A 94 -18.44 11.97 -6.17
CA THR A 94 -19.24 13.11 -5.72
C THR A 94 -18.71 13.60 -4.38
N TYR A 95 -18.52 14.91 -4.26
CA TYR A 95 -17.96 15.57 -3.07
C TYR A 95 -18.98 16.58 -2.52
N ALA A 96 -19.66 16.25 -1.43
CA ALA A 96 -20.60 17.13 -0.76
C ALA A 96 -19.87 18.16 0.10
N TYR A 97 -20.11 19.44 -0.17
CA TYR A 97 -19.43 20.56 0.45
C TYR A 97 -20.42 21.59 0.98
N HIS A 98 -20.19 22.03 2.21
CA HIS A 98 -20.80 23.21 2.79
C HIS A 98 -19.69 24.08 3.38
N GLU A 99 -19.77 25.38 3.16
CA GLU A 99 -18.75 26.34 3.56
C GLU A 99 -18.52 26.33 5.08
N THR A 100 -17.30 25.96 5.48
CA THR A 100 -16.75 26.12 6.84
C THR A 100 -15.23 26.22 6.72
N GLU A 101 -14.55 26.76 7.73
CA GLU A 101 -13.08 26.90 7.73
C GLU A 101 -12.37 25.55 7.46
N PHE A 102 -12.75 24.50 8.18
CA PHE A 102 -12.18 23.16 8.01
C PHE A 102 -12.54 22.53 6.65
N ALA A 103 -13.80 22.67 6.22
CA ALA A 103 -14.24 22.12 4.93
C ALA A 103 -13.51 22.77 3.75
N ARG A 104 -13.29 24.09 3.80
CA ARG A 104 -12.54 24.83 2.77
C ARG A 104 -11.09 24.36 2.69
N ALA A 105 -10.42 24.19 3.83
CA ALA A 105 -9.07 23.65 3.85
C ALA A 105 -9.00 22.22 3.29
N ASN A 106 -9.98 21.38 3.62
CA ASN A 106 -10.08 20.01 3.07
C ASN A 106 -10.35 20.00 1.56
N LEU A 107 -11.25 20.86 1.08
CA LEU A 107 -11.55 20.99 -0.34
C LEU A 107 -10.31 21.43 -1.13
N LYS A 108 -9.56 22.42 -0.61
CA LYS A 108 -8.30 22.86 -1.23
C LYS A 108 -7.32 21.69 -1.34
N PHE A 109 -7.07 20.99 -0.23
CA PHE A 109 -6.18 19.82 -0.22
C PHE A 109 -6.65 18.73 -1.20
N PHE A 110 -7.96 18.48 -1.27
CA PHE A 110 -8.52 17.49 -2.19
C PHE A 110 -8.33 17.91 -3.66
N VAL A 111 -8.56 19.17 -4.01
CA VAL A 111 -8.35 19.68 -5.38
C VAL A 111 -6.88 19.60 -5.77
N ASP A 112 -5.97 19.91 -4.85
CA ASP A 112 -4.53 19.91 -5.11
C ASP A 112 -3.96 18.48 -5.29
N HIS A 113 -4.51 17.48 -4.59
CA HIS A 113 -3.89 16.14 -4.54
C HIS A 113 -4.74 14.98 -5.08
N ALA A 114 -6.06 15.07 -5.04
CA ALA A 114 -6.96 13.92 -5.27
C ALA A 114 -7.43 13.77 -6.71
N LEU A 115 -7.48 14.88 -7.47
CA LEU A 115 -8.01 14.89 -8.84
C LEU A 115 -7.11 14.08 -9.80
N HIS A 116 -7.74 13.44 -10.78
CA HIS A 116 -7.04 12.65 -11.80
C HIS A 116 -7.89 12.44 -13.06
N ASP A 117 -7.28 12.04 -14.18
CA ASP A 117 -7.95 11.82 -15.47
C ASP A 117 -8.76 10.51 -15.56
N ALA A 118 -8.52 9.57 -14.66
CA ALA A 118 -9.16 8.25 -14.65
C ALA A 118 -10.57 8.22 -14.02
N ALA A 119 -11.14 9.36 -13.61
CA ALA A 119 -12.48 9.43 -13.03
C ALA A 119 -13.18 10.77 -13.31
N ASP A 120 -14.51 10.82 -13.16
CA ASP A 120 -15.26 12.07 -13.22
C ASP A 120 -15.56 12.59 -11.80
N PHE A 121 -15.47 13.90 -11.60
CA PHE A 121 -15.66 14.56 -10.31
C PHE A 121 -16.82 15.55 -10.34
N ILE A 122 -17.74 15.42 -9.38
CA ILE A 122 -18.82 16.38 -9.15
C ILE A 122 -18.71 16.95 -7.74
N PHE A 123 -18.39 18.24 -7.65
CA PHE A 123 -18.44 18.99 -6.39
C PHE A 123 -19.84 19.55 -6.17
N ILE A 124 -20.49 19.13 -5.10
CA ILE A 124 -21.83 19.57 -4.72
C ILE A 124 -21.68 20.69 -3.69
N LEU A 125 -21.86 21.94 -4.12
CA LEU A 125 -21.72 23.12 -3.27
C LEU A 125 -23.08 23.48 -2.69
N ASN A 126 -23.28 23.15 -1.42
CA ASN A 126 -24.48 23.43 -0.65
C ASN A 126 -24.37 24.82 0.01
N GLY A 127 -25.16 25.76 -0.47
CA GLY A 127 -25.18 27.15 0.01
C GLY A 127 -24.19 28.07 -0.71
N ASP A 128 -24.11 29.30 -0.23
CA ASP A 128 -23.29 30.35 -0.85
C ASP A 128 -21.81 30.11 -0.59
N THR A 129 -21.04 30.04 -1.68
CA THR A 129 -19.59 29.91 -1.66
C THR A 129 -19.00 30.31 -3.01
N ASP A 130 -17.76 30.78 -2.98
CA ASP A 130 -16.95 31.08 -4.17
C ASP A 130 -16.00 29.94 -4.55
N ALA A 131 -16.05 28.80 -3.84
CA ALA A 131 -15.08 27.71 -3.94
C ALA A 131 -14.94 27.10 -5.34
N ASP A 132 -15.96 27.23 -6.19
CA ASP A 132 -15.87 26.88 -7.61
C ASP A 132 -14.83 27.73 -8.34
N THR A 133 -14.81 29.03 -8.08
CA THR A 133 -13.89 29.98 -8.73
C THR A 133 -12.58 30.15 -7.99
N SER A 134 -12.60 30.09 -6.65
CA SER A 134 -11.42 30.35 -5.81
C SER A 134 -10.57 29.11 -5.55
N ILE A 135 -11.11 27.90 -5.77
CA ILE A 135 -10.40 26.64 -5.52
C ILE A 135 -10.52 25.68 -6.71
N ILE A 136 -11.72 25.22 -7.05
CA ILE A 136 -11.92 24.08 -7.97
C ILE A 136 -11.44 24.42 -9.39
N PHE A 137 -11.89 25.53 -9.95
CA PHE A 137 -11.47 26.01 -11.27
C PHE A 137 -10.35 27.04 -11.22
N ALA A 138 -9.85 27.40 -10.03
CA ALA A 138 -8.71 28.31 -9.91
C ALA A 138 -7.47 27.75 -10.61
N GLU A 139 -6.76 28.61 -11.33
CA GLU A 139 -5.45 28.26 -11.86
C GLU A 139 -4.44 28.21 -10.70
N PRO A 140 -3.51 27.24 -10.67
CA PRO A 140 -2.51 27.19 -9.62
C PRO A 140 -1.62 28.44 -9.68
N ASP A 141 -1.19 28.94 -8.51
CA ASP A 141 -0.30 30.10 -8.40
C ASP A 141 1.14 29.72 -8.76
N VAL A 142 1.37 29.48 -10.05
CA VAL A 142 2.66 29.09 -10.61
C VAL A 142 3.41 30.34 -11.09
N PRO A 143 4.65 30.57 -10.59
CA PRO A 143 5.53 31.61 -11.10
C PRO A 143 5.63 31.58 -12.63
N GLU A 144 5.61 32.74 -13.28
CA GLU A 144 5.54 32.85 -14.75
C GLU A 144 6.65 32.03 -15.45
N ASP A 145 7.84 32.01 -14.86
CA ASP A 145 9.02 31.29 -15.35
C ASP A 145 8.90 29.75 -15.25
N LEU A 146 7.95 29.24 -14.46
CA LEU A 146 7.72 27.80 -14.27
C LEU A 146 6.45 27.29 -14.98
N ARG A 147 5.64 28.17 -15.58
CA ARG A 147 4.35 27.80 -16.20
C ARG A 147 4.48 26.84 -17.38
N ASP A 148 5.59 26.90 -18.09
CA ASP A 148 5.87 26.02 -19.23
C ASP A 148 6.45 24.66 -18.80
N LEU A 149 6.90 24.54 -17.54
CA LEU A 149 7.48 23.32 -16.98
C LEU A 149 6.44 22.43 -16.29
N LEU A 150 5.35 23.02 -15.78
CA LEU A 150 4.30 22.29 -15.09
C LEU A 150 3.18 21.86 -16.05
N PRO A 151 2.80 20.57 -16.09
CA PRO A 151 1.74 20.10 -16.96
C PRO A 151 0.39 20.72 -16.56
N ARG A 152 -0.24 21.45 -17.49
CA ARG A 152 -1.60 21.94 -17.28
C ARG A 152 -2.59 20.77 -17.33
N ARG A 153 -3.33 20.59 -16.24
CA ARG A 153 -4.36 19.54 -16.15
C ARG A 153 -5.65 20.04 -16.81
N ASP A 154 -6.14 19.33 -17.83
CA ASP A 154 -7.39 19.64 -18.54
C ASP A 154 -8.57 19.26 -17.63
N LYS A 155 -9.18 20.25 -16.96
CA LYS A 155 -10.29 20.09 -16.00
C LYS A 155 -11.63 19.64 -16.63
N LYS A 156 -11.62 18.90 -17.73
CA LYS A 156 -12.81 18.50 -18.51
C LYS A 156 -13.73 17.51 -17.80
N ASN A 157 -13.18 16.72 -16.88
CA ASN A 157 -13.85 15.69 -16.08
C ASN A 157 -14.30 16.23 -14.71
N ILE A 158 -14.21 17.54 -14.50
CA ILE A 158 -14.55 18.22 -13.25
C ILE A 158 -15.79 19.08 -13.46
N PHE A 159 -16.78 18.88 -12.60
CA PHE A 159 -18.05 19.57 -12.62
C PHE A 159 -18.41 20.09 -11.23
N VAL A 160 -19.15 21.18 -11.20
CA VAL A 160 -19.71 21.76 -9.98
C VAL A 160 -21.23 21.82 -10.11
N LYS A 161 -21.92 21.45 -9.04
CA LYS A 161 -23.35 21.70 -8.85
C LYS A 161 -23.54 22.64 -7.67
N LYS A 162 -23.88 23.91 -7.95
CA LYS A 162 -24.35 24.86 -6.94
C LYS A 162 -25.82 24.62 -6.65
N ARG A 163 -26.17 24.59 -5.36
CA ARG A 163 -27.54 24.38 -4.89
C ARG A 163 -27.78 25.05 -3.53
N PRO A 164 -29.04 25.31 -3.14
CA PRO A 164 -29.36 25.77 -1.79
C PRO A 164 -28.84 24.82 -0.72
N ASN A 165 -28.56 25.33 0.48
CA ASN A 165 -28.10 24.52 1.60
C ASN A 165 -29.25 23.72 2.22
N THR A 166 -29.66 22.64 1.56
CA THR A 166 -30.72 21.72 2.00
C THR A 166 -30.26 20.27 1.91
N CYS A 167 -31.00 19.36 2.55
CA CYS A 167 -30.83 17.91 2.44
C CYS A 167 -29.53 17.31 3.04
N PHE A 168 -28.74 18.11 3.76
CA PHE A 168 -27.42 17.71 4.29
C PHE A 168 -26.55 17.03 3.21
N ASP A 169 -25.50 16.33 3.58
CA ASP A 169 -24.58 15.67 2.65
C ASP A 169 -25.25 14.48 1.93
N LEU A 170 -25.77 13.50 2.67
CA LEU A 170 -26.37 12.28 2.10
C LEU A 170 -27.55 12.58 1.17
N GLY A 171 -28.42 13.52 1.55
CA GLY A 171 -29.55 13.92 0.71
C GLY A 171 -29.11 14.75 -0.50
N ALA A 172 -28.03 15.54 -0.39
CA ALA A 172 -27.46 16.23 -1.55
C ALA A 172 -26.87 15.24 -2.58
N HIS A 173 -26.20 14.16 -2.14
CA HIS A 173 -25.79 13.09 -3.04
C HIS A 173 -27.00 12.47 -3.75
N ASN A 174 -28.06 12.15 -3.01
CA ASN A 174 -29.29 11.60 -3.59
C ASN A 174 -29.92 12.53 -4.63
N GLU A 175 -30.08 13.82 -4.33
CA GLU A 175 -30.63 14.79 -5.28
C GLU A 175 -29.79 14.87 -6.57
N VAL A 176 -28.47 15.01 -6.43
CA VAL A 176 -27.57 15.18 -7.58
C VAL A 176 -27.51 13.89 -8.40
N LEU A 177 -27.40 12.72 -7.79
CA LEU A 177 -27.35 11.44 -8.52
C LEU A 177 -28.66 11.14 -9.26
N ASN A 178 -29.79 11.68 -8.79
CA ASN A 178 -31.09 11.61 -9.44
C ASN A 178 -31.34 12.76 -10.44
N SER A 179 -30.31 13.52 -10.81
CA SER A 179 -30.39 14.59 -11.80
C SER A 179 -29.55 14.26 -13.04
N VAL A 180 -29.70 15.10 -14.07
CA VAL A 180 -28.92 15.05 -15.31
C VAL A 180 -27.84 16.13 -15.27
N LEU A 181 -26.68 15.85 -15.86
CA LEU A 181 -25.60 16.82 -16.02
C LEU A 181 -26.04 17.96 -16.96
N GLY A 182 -26.07 19.19 -16.46
CA GLY A 182 -26.48 20.39 -17.19
C GLY A 182 -27.79 20.99 -16.68
N GLY A 183 -27.97 22.29 -16.91
CA GLY A 183 -29.10 23.07 -16.38
C GLY A 183 -28.67 24.01 -15.24
N GLU A 184 -29.64 24.48 -14.46
CA GLU A 184 -29.41 25.47 -13.40
C GLU A 184 -28.36 24.98 -12.37
N GLY A 185 -27.41 25.86 -12.02
CA GLY A 185 -26.37 25.58 -11.02
C GLY A 185 -25.25 24.65 -11.47
N TRP A 186 -25.30 24.09 -12.69
CA TRP A 186 -24.23 23.26 -13.23
C TRP A 186 -23.14 24.09 -13.91
N ILE A 187 -21.89 23.83 -13.54
CA ILE A 187 -20.70 24.53 -14.04
C ILE A 187 -19.66 23.47 -14.43
N GLY A 188 -19.05 23.61 -15.60
CA GLY A 188 -17.89 22.84 -16.04
C GLY A 188 -16.71 23.77 -16.33
N LYS A 189 -15.65 23.22 -16.94
CA LYS A 189 -14.44 24.00 -17.26
C LYS A 189 -14.69 25.27 -18.08
N ASP A 190 -15.69 25.25 -18.97
CA ASP A 190 -16.02 26.36 -19.87
C ASP A 190 -17.14 27.26 -19.30
N GLY A 191 -17.49 27.10 -18.02
CA GLY A 191 -18.56 27.84 -17.34
C GLY A 191 -19.90 27.08 -17.28
N PRO A 192 -21.04 27.81 -17.22
CA PRO A 192 -22.36 27.19 -17.04
C PRO A 192 -22.72 26.17 -18.13
N ILE A 193 -23.16 24.99 -17.71
CA ILE A 193 -23.53 23.88 -18.61
C ILE A 193 -25.01 23.99 -18.97
N LYS A 194 -25.30 24.13 -20.28
CA LYS A 194 -26.68 24.20 -20.77
C LYS A 194 -27.41 22.88 -20.53
N GLU A 195 -28.71 22.97 -20.26
CA GLU A 195 -29.56 21.80 -20.15
C GLU A 195 -29.59 21.03 -21.49
N PRO A 196 -29.50 19.69 -21.48
CA PRO A 196 -29.55 18.89 -22.69
C PRO A 196 -30.89 19.07 -23.42
N LYS A 197 -30.85 19.40 -24.72
CA LYS A 197 -32.05 19.60 -25.55
C LYS A 197 -32.59 18.26 -26.08
N GLY A 198 -33.89 17.99 -25.82
CA GLY A 198 -34.63 16.85 -26.37
C GLY A 198 -35.06 15.85 -25.29
N MET A 199 -36.30 15.98 -24.80
CA MET A 199 -36.88 15.07 -23.80
C MET A 199 -38.26 14.59 -24.26
N VAL A 200 -38.35 13.32 -24.67
CA VAL A 200 -39.55 12.49 -24.49
C VAL A 200 -39.14 11.01 -24.61
N SER A 201 -38.65 10.43 -23.50
CA SER A 201 -38.64 8.98 -23.13
C SER A 201 -37.37 8.45 -22.45
N ALA A 202 -36.26 9.19 -22.38
CA ALA A 202 -35.01 8.69 -21.77
C ALA A 202 -34.88 8.95 -20.25
N GLY A 203 -35.98 8.80 -19.50
CA GLY A 203 -36.12 9.28 -18.12
C GLY A 203 -35.15 8.68 -17.10
N ASP A 204 -34.56 7.51 -17.37
CA ASP A 204 -33.66 6.82 -16.44
C ASP A 204 -32.20 6.80 -16.91
N ASN A 205 -31.89 6.48 -18.17
CA ASN A 205 -30.50 6.27 -18.61
C ASN A 205 -29.64 7.55 -18.58
N MET A 206 -30.25 8.73 -18.57
CA MET A 206 -29.53 10.01 -18.48
C MET A 206 -29.19 10.43 -17.06
N LEU A 207 -29.79 9.80 -16.05
CA LEU A 207 -29.52 10.12 -14.64
C LEU A 207 -28.10 9.72 -14.28
N LEU A 208 -27.44 10.52 -13.45
CA LEU A 208 -26.07 10.26 -13.02
C LEU A 208 -25.95 8.89 -12.30
N ARG A 209 -26.97 8.47 -11.55
CA ARG A 209 -27.06 7.12 -10.94
C ARG A 209 -27.08 5.94 -11.94
N ASN A 210 -27.37 6.21 -13.21
CA ASN A 210 -27.49 5.21 -14.27
C ASN A 210 -26.42 5.35 -15.36
N LYS A 211 -25.75 6.51 -15.44
CA LYS A 211 -24.69 6.77 -16.41
C LYS A 211 -23.37 6.06 -16.08
N TYR A 212 -23.09 5.82 -14.79
CA TYR A 212 -21.84 5.24 -14.33
C TYR A 212 -22.04 3.85 -13.72
N LYS A 213 -20.96 3.07 -13.66
CA LYS A 213 -20.96 1.72 -13.09
C LYS A 213 -20.44 1.66 -11.65
N ARG A 214 -19.67 2.66 -11.26
CA ARG A 214 -18.92 2.73 -9.99
C ARG A 214 -18.95 4.15 -9.46
N TYR A 215 -19.05 4.27 -8.15
CA TYR A 215 -19.30 5.53 -7.48
C TYR A 215 -18.46 5.65 -6.22
N ILE A 216 -17.98 6.86 -5.93
CA ILE A 216 -17.53 7.26 -4.59
C ILE A 216 -18.34 8.48 -4.17
N LEU A 217 -18.97 8.39 -3.00
CA LEU A 217 -19.73 9.47 -2.38
C LEU A 217 -18.93 9.90 -1.16
N MET A 218 -18.51 11.16 -1.09
CA MET A 218 -17.74 11.66 0.05
C MET A 218 -18.16 13.08 0.43
N ASN A 219 -17.82 13.48 1.65
CA ASN A 219 -18.14 14.80 2.17
C ASN A 219 -16.89 15.56 2.64
N ALA A 220 -17.04 16.88 2.82
CA ALA A 220 -15.96 17.77 3.19
C ALA A 220 -15.46 17.64 4.64
N SER A 221 -15.90 16.62 5.37
CA SER A 221 -15.54 16.43 6.78
C SER A 221 -14.21 15.71 6.99
N ILE A 222 -13.62 15.17 5.92
CA ILE A 222 -12.34 14.46 5.90
C ILE A 222 -11.32 15.18 4.99
N ARG A 223 -10.03 15.03 5.30
CA ARG A 223 -8.90 15.49 4.46
C ARG A 223 -8.16 14.28 3.89
N GLY A 224 -7.71 14.40 2.64
CA GLY A 224 -6.94 13.39 1.93
C GLY A 224 -7.08 13.55 0.42
N PRO A 225 -6.55 12.60 -0.37
CA PRO A 225 -5.93 11.37 0.07
C PRO A 225 -4.50 11.58 0.60
N PHE A 226 -4.15 10.85 1.65
CA PHE A 226 -2.80 10.71 2.19
C PHE A 226 -2.24 9.37 1.74
N VAL A 227 -1.49 9.37 0.65
CA VAL A 227 -0.90 8.17 0.06
C VAL A 227 0.55 8.07 0.52
N PRO A 228 1.00 6.94 1.11
CA PRO A 228 2.41 6.78 1.52
C PRO A 228 3.39 6.91 0.35
N ARG A 229 4.63 7.42 0.58
CA ARG A 229 5.62 7.68 -0.50
C ARG A 229 5.87 6.49 -1.42
N TRP A 230 5.92 5.32 -0.78
CA TRP A 230 6.27 4.05 -1.37
C TRP A 230 5.09 3.38 -2.09
N SER A 231 3.88 3.93 -1.94
CA SER A 231 2.69 3.44 -2.63
C SER A 231 2.62 4.04 -4.03
N THR A 232 2.31 3.19 -5.00
CA THR A 232 1.99 3.56 -6.38
C THR A 232 0.52 3.33 -6.69
N GLN A 233 -0.33 3.14 -5.67
CA GLN A 233 -1.75 2.85 -5.88
C GLN A 233 -2.56 4.13 -6.09
N CYS A 234 -3.47 4.08 -7.06
CA CYS A 234 -4.50 5.09 -7.18
C CYS A 234 -5.49 5.00 -6.01
N TRP A 235 -5.78 6.13 -5.37
CA TRP A 235 -6.62 6.14 -4.17
C TRP A 235 -8.06 5.70 -4.44
N THR A 236 -8.62 6.04 -5.62
CA THR A 236 -9.99 5.61 -6.00
C THR A 236 -10.05 4.10 -6.17
N ASP A 237 -9.04 3.51 -6.81
CA ASP A 237 -8.89 2.07 -6.97
C ASP A 237 -8.72 1.34 -5.64
N SER A 238 -8.01 1.92 -4.67
CA SER A 238 -7.88 1.34 -3.33
C SER A 238 -9.26 1.08 -2.70
N TYR A 239 -10.25 1.96 -2.95
CA TYR A 239 -11.62 1.79 -2.49
C TYR A 239 -12.44 0.89 -3.42
N LEU A 240 -12.44 1.18 -4.72
CA LEU A 240 -13.32 0.53 -5.70
C LEU A 240 -12.97 -0.93 -5.97
N ASN A 241 -11.69 -1.31 -5.91
CA ASN A 241 -11.27 -2.71 -6.14
C ASN A 241 -11.62 -3.65 -4.99
N ARG A 242 -12.16 -3.14 -3.88
CA ARG A 242 -12.71 -3.94 -2.78
C ARG A 242 -14.16 -4.36 -3.03
N LEU A 243 -14.85 -3.73 -3.98
CA LEU A 243 -16.19 -4.13 -4.39
C LEU A 243 -16.14 -5.48 -5.11
N THR A 244 -17.13 -6.33 -4.85
CA THR A 244 -17.28 -7.64 -5.48
C THR A 244 -18.75 -7.91 -5.79
N ASP A 245 -19.09 -9.09 -6.32
CA ASP A 245 -20.49 -9.51 -6.47
C ASP A 245 -21.24 -9.56 -5.13
N LYS A 246 -20.51 -9.65 -4.02
CA LYS A 246 -21.07 -9.70 -2.67
C LYS A 246 -20.88 -8.39 -1.90
N ILE A 247 -19.73 -7.74 -2.02
CA ILE A 247 -19.41 -6.50 -1.31
C ILE A 247 -19.88 -5.32 -2.14
N LYS A 248 -20.91 -4.62 -1.66
CA LYS A 248 -21.58 -3.52 -2.38
C LYS A 248 -21.38 -2.14 -1.76
N LEU A 249 -20.73 -2.07 -0.61
CA LEU A 249 -20.39 -0.80 0.05
C LEU A 249 -19.05 -0.93 0.76
N VAL A 250 -18.18 0.03 0.52
CA VAL A 250 -16.85 0.12 1.13
C VAL A 250 -16.67 1.52 1.69
N GLY A 251 -16.22 1.66 2.93
CA GLY A 251 -15.90 2.98 3.50
C GLY A 251 -14.59 2.98 4.29
N MET A 252 -14.24 4.14 4.83
CA MET A 252 -12.99 4.25 5.59
C MET A 252 -13.08 3.61 6.98
N SER A 253 -14.29 3.57 7.57
CA SER A 253 -14.47 3.14 8.95
C SER A 253 -15.81 2.44 9.17
N TYR A 254 -15.83 1.58 10.20
CA TYR A 254 -17.00 0.86 10.65
C TYR A 254 -17.33 1.29 12.06
N ASN A 255 -18.54 1.78 12.28
CA ASN A 255 -19.02 2.24 13.57
C ASN A 255 -20.17 1.34 14.06
N CYS A 256 -20.40 1.34 15.37
CA CYS A 256 -21.62 0.79 15.97
C CYS A 256 -22.42 1.92 16.60
N HIS A 257 -23.73 1.92 16.33
CA HIS A 257 -24.66 2.86 16.93
C HIS A 257 -25.87 2.09 17.44
N ASN A 258 -26.14 2.13 18.74
CA ASN A 258 -27.21 1.37 19.38
C ASN A 258 -27.18 -0.15 19.06
N GLY A 259 -25.99 -0.72 18.92
CA GLY A 259 -25.79 -2.13 18.57
C GLY A 259 -25.95 -2.47 17.09
N GLU A 260 -26.26 -1.48 16.23
CA GLU A 260 -26.27 -1.63 14.79
C GLU A 260 -24.94 -1.17 14.20
N GLY A 261 -24.26 -2.08 13.50
CA GLY A 261 -22.95 -1.81 12.94
C GLY A 261 -23.03 -1.39 11.48
N HIS A 262 -22.42 -0.25 11.15
CA HIS A 262 -22.58 0.42 9.87
C HIS A 262 -21.28 1.06 9.36
N ILE A 263 -21.23 1.26 8.04
CA ILE A 263 -20.16 2.03 7.38
C ILE A 263 -20.47 3.52 7.50
N GLN A 264 -19.53 4.27 8.06
CA GLN A 264 -19.62 5.72 8.24
C GLN A 264 -19.59 6.48 6.89
N SER A 265 -20.41 7.52 6.69
CA SER A 265 -20.70 8.14 5.39
C SER A 265 -19.71 9.18 4.90
N MET A 266 -18.59 9.36 5.58
CA MET A 266 -17.55 10.31 5.16
C MET A 266 -17.02 10.01 3.75
N ILE A 267 -16.92 8.72 3.43
CA ILE A 267 -16.58 8.20 2.11
C ILE A 267 -17.21 6.82 1.94
N TRP A 268 -17.98 6.65 0.88
CA TRP A 268 -18.63 5.42 0.47
C TRP A 268 -18.29 5.12 -0.99
N ALA A 269 -17.60 4.02 -1.22
CA ALA A 269 -17.44 3.44 -2.53
C ALA A 269 -18.50 2.35 -2.75
N THR A 270 -19.18 2.40 -3.90
CA THR A 270 -20.23 1.44 -4.27
C THR A 270 -20.26 1.23 -5.78
N ASP A 271 -20.87 0.14 -6.22
CA ASP A 271 -21.16 -0.10 -7.65
C ASP A 271 -22.59 0.34 -7.97
N HIS A 272 -22.96 0.26 -9.24
CA HIS A 272 -24.31 0.62 -9.69
C HIS A 272 -25.39 -0.14 -8.91
N THR A 273 -25.23 -1.45 -8.69
CA THR A 273 -26.20 -2.28 -7.96
C THR A 273 -26.36 -1.81 -6.52
N GLY A 274 -25.26 -1.64 -5.79
CA GLY A 274 -25.26 -1.11 -4.42
C GLY A 274 -25.90 0.27 -4.36
N LEU A 275 -25.56 1.14 -5.32
CA LEU A 275 -26.12 2.49 -5.40
C LEU A 275 -27.65 2.48 -5.50
N GLN A 276 -28.23 1.64 -6.36
CA GLN A 276 -29.70 1.57 -6.51
C GLN A 276 -30.39 1.18 -5.20
N HIS A 277 -29.78 0.33 -4.38
CA HIS A 277 -30.35 -0.06 -3.08
C HIS A 277 -30.25 1.06 -2.05
N ILE A 278 -29.12 1.78 -1.99
CA ILE A 278 -28.93 2.86 -1.01
C ILE A 278 -29.70 4.13 -1.38
N LEU A 279 -29.98 4.40 -2.66
CA LEU A 279 -30.77 5.56 -3.12
C LEU A 279 -32.30 5.38 -2.95
N THR A 280 -32.73 4.37 -2.18
CA THR A 280 -34.13 4.21 -1.77
C THR A 280 -34.42 4.98 -0.48
N LYS A 281 -35.69 5.28 -0.18
CA LYS A 281 -36.08 5.89 1.11
C LYS A 281 -35.63 5.07 2.33
N ALA A 282 -35.45 3.76 2.18
CA ALA A 282 -34.92 2.92 3.24
C ALA A 282 -33.45 3.23 3.54
N GLY A 283 -32.67 3.65 2.53
CA GLY A 283 -31.31 4.17 2.68
C GLY A 283 -31.30 5.69 2.76
N ILE A 284 -30.63 6.33 1.80
CA ILE A 284 -30.41 7.78 1.70
C ILE A 284 -31.30 8.47 0.65
N GLY A 285 -32.28 7.77 0.09
CA GLY A 285 -33.14 8.20 -1.02
C GLY A 285 -34.16 9.30 -0.70
N GLU A 286 -33.87 10.17 0.26
CA GLU A 286 -34.74 11.27 0.67
C GLU A 286 -33.92 12.52 1.01
N CYS A 287 -34.61 13.64 1.23
CA CYS A 287 -34.00 14.88 1.70
C CYS A 287 -34.10 14.92 3.23
N PHE A 288 -32.98 15.15 3.90
CA PHE A 288 -32.94 15.23 5.36
C PHE A 288 -33.06 16.67 5.83
N GLY A 289 -34.05 16.95 6.69
CA GLY A 289 -34.26 18.28 7.28
C GLY A 289 -33.45 18.50 8.56
N ALA A 290 -33.07 17.42 9.25
CA ALA A 290 -32.27 17.46 10.47
C ALA A 290 -31.04 16.54 10.37
N MET A 291 -29.99 16.91 11.11
CA MET A 291 -28.76 16.11 11.21
C MET A 291 -29.03 14.73 11.80
N ALA A 292 -29.95 14.62 12.77
CA ALA A 292 -30.33 13.34 13.38
C ALA A 292 -30.91 12.36 12.34
N ASP A 293 -31.76 12.83 11.43
CA ASP A 293 -32.34 11.99 10.37
C ASP A 293 -31.26 11.51 9.40
N THR A 294 -30.28 12.36 9.12
CA THR A 294 -29.12 12.03 8.28
C THR A 294 -28.25 10.96 8.94
N MET A 295 -27.99 11.07 10.25
CA MET A 295 -27.26 10.06 11.02
C MET A 295 -28.00 8.73 11.05
N LEU A 296 -29.32 8.73 11.26
CA LEU A 296 -30.12 7.51 11.21
C LEU A 296 -30.11 6.87 9.82
N ALA A 297 -30.09 7.68 8.75
CA ALA A 297 -29.93 7.19 7.39
C ALA A 297 -28.56 6.55 7.15
N GLU A 298 -27.48 7.13 7.68
CA GLU A 298 -26.15 6.53 7.67
C GLU A 298 -26.16 5.13 8.31
N VAL A 299 -26.70 5.02 9.53
CA VAL A 299 -26.75 3.76 10.30
C VAL A 299 -27.52 2.67 9.55
N ARG A 300 -28.75 2.97 9.12
CA ARG A 300 -29.62 1.97 8.49
C ARG A 300 -29.18 1.56 7.09
N THR A 301 -28.43 2.38 6.36
CA THR A 301 -28.03 2.11 4.96
C THR A 301 -27.20 0.82 4.84
N THR A 302 -26.35 0.53 5.83
CA THR A 302 -25.62 -0.75 5.86
C THR A 302 -26.56 -1.93 6.01
N GLN A 303 -27.61 -1.80 6.81
CA GLN A 303 -28.60 -2.85 7.02
C GLN A 303 -29.44 -3.09 5.76
N VAL A 304 -29.81 -2.03 5.02
CA VAL A 304 -30.51 -2.15 3.73
C VAL A 304 -29.77 -3.10 2.77
N LEU A 305 -28.44 -3.00 2.69
CA LEU A 305 -27.64 -3.88 1.85
C LEU A 305 -27.55 -5.31 2.41
N ARG A 306 -27.46 -5.46 3.74
CA ARG A 306 -27.42 -6.77 4.39
C ARG A 306 -28.73 -7.54 4.23
N ASP A 307 -29.86 -6.86 4.31
CA ASP A 307 -31.20 -7.47 4.18
C ASP A 307 -31.42 -8.08 2.80
N VAL A 308 -30.81 -7.51 1.75
CA VAL A 308 -30.83 -8.07 0.39
C VAL A 308 -29.72 -9.08 0.12
N GLY A 309 -28.91 -9.43 1.14
CA GLY A 309 -27.88 -10.47 1.08
C GLY A 309 -26.48 -9.99 0.67
N PHE A 310 -26.26 -8.68 0.59
CA PHE A 310 -24.94 -8.11 0.32
C PHE A 310 -24.11 -7.94 1.59
N GLU A 311 -22.80 -7.82 1.40
CA GLU A 311 -21.81 -7.54 2.43
C GLU A 311 -21.25 -6.12 2.27
N VAL A 312 -20.59 -5.64 3.32
CA VAL A 312 -19.89 -4.35 3.37
C VAL A 312 -18.45 -4.56 3.82
N ASP A 313 -17.59 -3.61 3.50
CA ASP A 313 -16.17 -3.66 3.86
C ASP A 313 -15.65 -2.27 4.25
N ASN A 314 -14.50 -2.20 4.91
CA ASN A 314 -13.84 -0.95 5.28
C ASN A 314 -12.31 -1.11 5.37
N PHE A 315 -11.61 0.00 5.61
CA PHE A 315 -10.15 0.03 5.61
C PHE A 315 -9.52 -0.27 6.98
N MET A 316 -10.30 -0.29 8.06
CA MET A 316 -9.77 -0.49 9.40
C MET A 316 -9.16 -1.89 9.54
N SER A 317 -7.88 -1.94 9.86
CA SER A 317 -7.08 -3.17 10.03
C SER A 317 -7.68 -4.07 11.09
N VAL A 318 -8.18 -3.47 12.18
CA VAL A 318 -8.87 -4.23 13.24
C VAL A 318 -10.07 -5.00 12.67
N TYR A 319 -10.80 -4.44 11.69
CA TYR A 319 -11.98 -5.08 11.09
C TYR A 319 -11.63 -6.37 10.38
N HIS A 320 -10.42 -6.40 9.82
CA HIS A 320 -9.82 -7.54 9.12
C HIS A 320 -9.00 -8.45 10.02
N SER A 321 -8.84 -8.09 11.29
CA SER A 321 -8.04 -8.86 12.23
C SER A 321 -8.80 -10.09 12.72
N GLU A 322 -8.13 -11.24 12.65
CA GLU A 322 -8.60 -12.50 13.21
C GLU A 322 -7.48 -13.10 14.07
N ASN A 323 -7.83 -13.61 15.26
CA ASN A 323 -6.85 -14.35 16.06
C ASN A 323 -6.49 -15.68 15.39
N ARG A 324 -5.31 -16.24 15.72
CA ARG A 324 -4.79 -17.43 15.03
C ARG A 324 -5.70 -18.64 15.22
N ALA A 325 -6.30 -18.80 16.40
CA ALA A 325 -7.22 -19.88 16.70
C ALA A 325 -8.45 -19.88 15.77
N ALA A 326 -9.09 -18.72 15.60
CA ALA A 326 -10.24 -18.56 14.71
C ALA A 326 -9.85 -18.75 13.24
N LYS A 327 -8.70 -18.19 12.82
CA LYS A 327 -8.13 -18.40 11.48
C LYS A 327 -7.95 -19.88 11.19
N TYR A 328 -7.34 -20.63 12.11
CA TYR A 328 -7.11 -22.06 11.97
C TYR A 328 -8.41 -22.87 11.97
N ALA A 329 -9.38 -22.51 12.82
CA ALA A 329 -10.71 -23.11 12.80
C ALA A 329 -11.41 -22.92 11.44
N ARG A 330 -11.35 -21.71 10.87
CA ARG A 330 -11.90 -21.41 9.54
C ARG A 330 -11.20 -22.22 8.45
N MET A 331 -9.87 -22.29 8.47
CA MET A 331 -9.11 -23.08 7.50
C MET A 331 -9.46 -24.57 7.59
N ARG A 332 -9.59 -25.12 8.81
CA ARG A 332 -10.05 -26.50 9.02
C ARG A 332 -11.48 -26.71 8.49
N ALA A 333 -12.40 -25.77 8.74
CA ALA A 333 -13.77 -25.85 8.24
C ALA A 333 -13.84 -25.79 6.70
N LYS A 334 -13.05 -24.92 6.05
CA LYS A 334 -12.94 -24.88 4.58
C LYS A 334 -12.38 -26.18 4.03
N LYS A 335 -11.31 -26.71 4.63
CA LYS A 335 -10.72 -28.00 4.27
C LYS A 335 -11.73 -29.15 4.43
N ALA A 336 -12.50 -29.16 5.51
CA ALA A 336 -13.53 -30.17 5.78
C ALA A 336 -14.70 -30.12 4.77
N LYS A 337 -15.04 -28.92 4.26
CA LYS A 337 -16.03 -28.74 3.20
C LYS A 337 -15.50 -29.05 1.79
N GLY A 338 -14.28 -29.58 1.66
CA GLY A 338 -13.66 -29.83 0.35
C GLY A 338 -13.32 -28.55 -0.42
N ILE A 339 -13.43 -27.38 0.21
CA ILE A 339 -13.07 -26.10 -0.39
C ILE A 339 -11.56 -26.06 -0.40
N LYS A 340 -10.96 -26.42 -1.54
CA LYS A 340 -9.53 -26.21 -1.79
C LYS A 340 -9.23 -24.74 -1.50
N GLN A 341 -8.12 -24.49 -0.80
CA GLN A 341 -7.61 -23.15 -0.61
C GLN A 341 -7.51 -22.53 -2.00
N PHE A 342 -8.28 -21.47 -2.27
CA PHE A 342 -8.20 -20.74 -3.54
C PHE A 342 -6.73 -20.45 -3.79
N LYS A 343 -6.14 -21.08 -4.82
CA LYS A 343 -5.06 -20.42 -5.54
C LYS A 343 -5.73 -19.21 -6.15
N ARG A 344 -5.35 -18.03 -5.69
CA ARG A 344 -5.77 -16.77 -6.29
C ARG A 344 -5.28 -16.82 -7.74
N GLY A 345 -6.17 -17.04 -8.70
CA GLY A 345 -5.80 -17.17 -10.12
C GLY A 345 -6.66 -18.06 -11.03
N GLU A 346 -7.73 -18.73 -10.58
CA GLU A 346 -8.58 -19.51 -11.51
C GLU A 346 -10.06 -19.13 -11.36
N VAL A 347 -10.46 -18.14 -12.15
CA VAL A 347 -11.82 -18.03 -12.69
C VAL A 347 -11.68 -18.39 -14.16
N GLU A 348 -11.99 -19.64 -14.54
CA GLU A 348 -12.82 -19.97 -15.70
C GLU A 348 -12.85 -21.48 -16.00
N SER A 349 -14.02 -21.89 -16.50
CA SER A 349 -14.39 -23.15 -17.17
C SER A 349 -14.56 -24.41 -16.30
N GLY A 350 -15.80 -24.92 -16.30
CA GLY A 350 -16.15 -26.18 -15.69
C GLY A 350 -15.78 -27.39 -16.55
N ALA A 351 -15.50 -28.51 -15.90
CA ALA A 351 -15.71 -29.87 -16.39
C ALA A 351 -15.47 -30.88 -15.25
N ALA A 352 -15.99 -32.07 -15.44
CA ALA A 352 -16.23 -33.11 -14.46
C ALA A 352 -15.02 -34.01 -14.10
N GLU A 353 -15.28 -34.82 -13.06
CA GLU A 353 -14.80 -36.19 -12.78
C GLU A 353 -13.46 -36.49 -12.05
N GLU A 354 -13.68 -37.27 -10.97
CA GLU A 354 -13.02 -38.50 -10.49
C GLU A 354 -11.50 -38.59 -10.16
N GLY A 355 -11.26 -38.91 -8.88
CA GLY A 355 -10.60 -40.16 -8.50
C GLY A 355 -9.07 -40.23 -8.50
N ALA A 356 -8.43 -40.06 -7.34
CA ALA A 356 -7.17 -40.77 -7.02
C ALA A 356 -6.85 -40.79 -5.51
N LYS A 357 -6.73 -42.02 -4.97
CA LYS A 357 -5.99 -42.33 -3.73
C LYS A 357 -4.51 -42.01 -3.94
N VAL A 358 -3.77 -41.61 -2.88
CA VAL A 358 -2.54 -42.29 -2.40
C VAL A 358 -1.84 -41.51 -1.25
N LYS A 359 -1.44 -42.34 -0.28
CA LYS A 359 -0.40 -42.32 0.77
C LYS A 359 0.19 -41.00 1.31
N ARG A 360 0.15 -40.95 2.63
CA ARG A 360 0.66 -39.94 3.56
C ARG A 360 2.02 -40.43 4.06
N GLU A 361 3.09 -39.76 3.68
CA GLU A 361 4.36 -39.75 4.44
C GLU A 361 4.43 -38.40 5.17
N THR A 362 4.72 -38.43 6.46
CA THR A 362 4.70 -37.28 7.35
C THR A 362 6.00 -36.48 7.24
N GLU A 363 5.87 -35.19 6.88
CA GLU A 363 6.91 -34.14 6.79
C GLU A 363 7.80 -33.96 8.05
N GLU A 364 7.55 -34.71 9.12
CA GLU A 364 8.32 -34.65 10.38
C GLU A 364 9.67 -35.39 10.28
N GLU A 365 9.78 -36.42 9.45
CA GLU A 365 11.04 -37.19 9.32
C GLU A 365 12.10 -36.52 8.42
N ALA A 366 11.68 -35.62 7.52
CA ALA A 366 12.62 -34.89 6.65
C ALA A 366 13.32 -33.74 7.38
N LYS A 367 12.61 -33.02 8.28
CA LYS A 367 13.17 -31.89 9.02
C LYS A 367 14.17 -32.29 10.10
N ALA A 368 14.05 -33.51 10.64
CA ALA A 368 15.00 -34.04 11.62
C ALA A 368 16.39 -34.32 11.00
N LYS A 369 16.43 -34.75 9.72
CA LYS A 369 17.69 -35.11 9.04
C LYS A 369 18.51 -33.90 8.59
N ASP A 370 17.86 -32.80 8.20
CA ASP A 370 18.56 -31.58 7.79
C ASP A 370 19.17 -30.81 8.97
N ALA A 371 18.52 -30.84 10.15
CA ALA A 371 19.05 -30.21 11.37
C ALA A 371 20.30 -30.93 11.89
N GLU A 372 20.37 -32.26 11.78
CA GLU A 372 21.51 -33.06 12.20
C GLU A 372 22.73 -32.88 11.27
N ALA A 373 22.50 -32.64 9.97
CA ALA A 373 23.55 -32.36 9.00
C ALA A 373 24.20 -30.97 9.17
N GLY A 374 23.42 -29.96 9.58
CA GLY A 374 23.92 -28.60 9.86
C GLY A 374 24.84 -28.55 11.08
N ALA A 375 24.46 -29.22 12.16
CA ALA A 375 25.24 -29.27 13.40
C ALA A 375 26.60 -29.99 13.24
N LYS A 376 26.69 -30.94 12.30
CA LYS A 376 27.94 -31.65 12.00
C LYS A 376 28.95 -30.78 11.26
N LYS A 377 28.48 -29.94 10.32
CA LYS A 377 29.33 -29.01 9.55
C LYS A 377 29.93 -27.91 10.41
N GLU A 378 29.17 -27.37 11.36
CA GLU A 378 29.64 -26.31 12.26
C GLU A 378 30.71 -26.82 13.23
N LYS A 379 30.62 -28.09 13.65
CA LYS A 379 31.62 -28.75 14.49
C LYS A 379 32.95 -28.98 13.76
N GLU A 380 32.92 -29.33 12.47
CA GLU A 380 34.10 -29.51 11.64
C GLU A 380 34.82 -28.18 11.31
N GLU A 381 34.07 -27.08 11.15
CA GLU A 381 34.66 -25.75 10.90
C GLU A 381 35.39 -25.18 12.13
N VAL A 382 34.84 -25.41 13.33
CA VAL A 382 35.48 -24.99 14.59
C VAL A 382 36.76 -25.79 14.87
N GLU A 383 36.77 -27.10 14.59
CA GLU A 383 37.97 -27.94 14.70
C GLU A 383 39.06 -27.57 13.67
N ALA A 384 38.66 -27.15 12.46
CA ALA A 384 39.59 -26.69 11.43
C ALA A 384 40.26 -25.35 11.79
N LYS A 385 39.54 -24.45 12.47
CA LYS A 385 40.06 -23.15 12.92
C LYS A 385 41.05 -23.30 14.09
N ALA A 386 40.76 -24.18 15.05
CA ALA A 386 41.65 -24.49 16.16
C ALA A 386 42.99 -25.12 15.70
N LYS A 387 42.98 -25.95 14.64
CA LYS A 387 44.20 -26.50 14.04
C LYS A 387 45.04 -25.47 13.27
N LYS A 388 44.43 -24.38 12.81
CA LYS A 388 45.12 -23.31 12.06
C LYS A 388 45.82 -22.31 13.01
N GLU A 389 45.23 -22.04 14.17
CA GLU A 389 45.81 -21.15 15.19
C GLU A 389 47.00 -21.80 15.92
N ASN A 390 46.95 -23.12 16.18
CA ASN A 390 48.09 -23.85 16.75
C ASN A 390 49.31 -23.96 15.83
N LYS A 391 49.14 -23.73 14.51
CA LYS A 391 50.26 -23.73 13.55
C LYS A 391 50.95 -22.37 13.44
N ALA A 392 50.27 -21.28 13.80
CA ALA A 392 50.83 -19.92 13.79
C ALA A 392 51.64 -19.60 15.06
N ALA A 393 51.33 -20.24 16.19
CA ALA A 393 52.10 -20.07 17.43
C ALA A 393 53.50 -20.72 17.41
N ALA A 394 53.74 -21.68 16.49
CA ALA A 394 54.99 -22.41 16.39
C ALA A 394 56.11 -21.66 15.63
N GLU A 395 55.80 -20.56 14.92
CA GLU A 395 56.78 -19.79 14.12
C GLU A 395 57.24 -18.47 14.75
N ALA A 396 56.65 -18.01 15.86
CA ALA A 396 57.00 -16.75 16.50
C ALA A 396 58.07 -16.85 17.62
N ALA A 397 58.52 -18.05 18.00
CA ALA A 397 59.48 -18.25 19.08
C ALA A 397 60.94 -18.32 18.58
N LYS A 398 61.42 -17.27 17.91
CA LYS A 398 62.85 -17.06 17.63
C LYS A 398 63.23 -15.60 17.83
N THR A 399 63.20 -15.15 19.09
CA THR A 399 64.23 -14.31 19.75
C THR A 399 63.70 -13.81 21.09
N ALA A 400 64.46 -14.08 22.16
CA ALA A 400 64.59 -13.34 23.43
C ALA A 400 64.28 -14.13 24.72
N SER A 401 65.28 -14.11 25.60
CA SER A 401 65.33 -14.46 27.03
C SER A 401 65.39 -15.94 27.43
N THR A 402 66.58 -16.33 27.92
CA THR A 402 66.91 -17.59 28.57
C THR A 402 66.41 -17.62 30.02
N HIS A 403 65.19 -18.11 30.22
CA HIS A 403 64.76 -18.67 31.50
C HIS A 403 64.22 -20.08 31.21
N ILE A 404 64.85 -21.10 31.80
CA ILE A 404 64.40 -22.49 31.67
C ILE A 404 63.37 -22.70 32.78
N PRO A 405 62.06 -22.82 32.46
CA PRO A 405 61.03 -22.98 33.47
C PRO A 405 61.22 -24.31 34.19
N THR A 406 61.16 -24.27 35.51
CA THR A 406 61.19 -25.43 36.39
C THR A 406 59.96 -26.31 36.16
N ALA A 407 60.03 -27.61 36.48
CA ALA A 407 58.90 -28.53 36.36
C ALA A 407 57.65 -28.05 37.12
N SER A 408 57.86 -27.28 38.19
CA SER A 408 56.82 -26.59 38.97
C SER A 408 56.10 -25.50 38.16
N GLU A 409 56.84 -24.67 37.43
CA GLU A 409 56.29 -23.57 36.62
C GLU A 409 55.53 -24.07 35.40
N VAL A 410 55.99 -25.17 34.77
CA VAL A 410 55.26 -25.82 33.68
C VAL A 410 53.96 -26.45 34.17
N ALA A 411 53.96 -27.08 35.35
CA ALA A 411 52.76 -27.64 35.96
C ALA A 411 51.76 -26.53 36.36
N ALA A 412 52.24 -25.42 36.93
CA ALA A 412 51.42 -24.27 37.28
C ALA A 412 50.80 -23.58 36.04
N ALA A 413 51.56 -23.43 34.95
CA ALA A 413 51.05 -22.89 33.70
C ALA A 413 49.97 -23.78 33.08
N LYS A 414 50.13 -25.11 33.15
CA LYS A 414 49.13 -26.06 32.65
C LYS A 414 47.85 -26.06 33.48
N ALA A 415 47.97 -25.96 34.80
CA ALA A 415 46.82 -25.82 35.70
C ALA A 415 46.07 -24.49 35.49
N ALA A 416 46.81 -23.39 35.25
CA ALA A 416 46.22 -22.09 34.94
C ALA A 416 45.50 -22.09 33.58
N GLU A 417 46.03 -22.79 32.58
CA GLU A 417 45.40 -22.96 31.27
C GLU A 417 44.11 -23.79 31.36
N GLU A 418 44.11 -24.90 32.09
CA GLU A 418 42.92 -25.72 32.33
C GLU A 418 41.83 -24.95 33.08
N GLU A 419 42.21 -24.14 34.06
CA GLU A 419 41.30 -23.25 34.80
C GLU A 419 40.69 -22.18 33.88
N ARG A 420 41.50 -21.56 33.00
CA ARG A 420 41.01 -20.58 32.02
C ARG A 420 40.01 -21.20 31.05
N ILE A 421 40.31 -22.39 30.53
CA ILE A 421 39.40 -23.13 29.63
C ILE A 421 38.08 -23.47 30.35
N ARG A 422 38.13 -23.82 31.65
CA ARG A 422 36.91 -24.05 32.44
C ARG A 422 36.09 -22.79 32.58
N GLN A 423 36.72 -21.68 32.96
CA GLN A 423 36.04 -20.39 33.11
C GLN A 423 35.44 -19.89 31.79
N GLU A 424 36.13 -20.12 30.66
CA GLU A 424 35.63 -19.74 29.34
C GLU A 424 34.42 -20.60 28.90
N LYS A 425 34.43 -21.90 29.21
CA LYS A 425 33.27 -22.78 29.00
C LYS A 425 32.07 -22.40 29.87
N GLU A 426 32.30 -22.08 31.14
CA GLU A 426 31.27 -21.63 32.07
C GLU A 426 30.69 -20.27 31.63
N ALA A 427 31.54 -19.33 31.21
CA ALA A 427 31.11 -18.03 30.68
C ALA A 427 30.29 -18.19 29.39
N LYS A 428 30.70 -19.09 28.49
CA LYS A 428 29.94 -19.39 27.26
C LYS A 428 28.57 -20.00 27.57
N ALA A 429 28.51 -20.98 28.48
CA ALA A 429 27.24 -21.58 28.90
C ALA A 429 26.32 -20.55 29.56
N ALA A 430 26.85 -19.66 30.39
CA ALA A 430 26.08 -18.58 31.00
C ALA A 430 25.58 -17.57 29.96
N ALA A 431 26.39 -17.26 28.94
CA ALA A 431 25.99 -16.38 27.84
C ALA A 431 24.89 -17.00 26.96
N GLU A 432 24.99 -18.29 26.65
CA GLU A 432 23.97 -19.04 25.90
C GLU A 432 22.64 -19.11 26.66
N GLU A 433 22.67 -19.36 27.97
CA GLU A 433 21.46 -19.37 28.81
C GLU A 433 20.83 -17.98 28.90
N LYS A 434 21.64 -16.93 29.04
CA LYS A 434 21.15 -15.55 29.03
C LYS A 434 20.52 -15.19 27.68
N ALA A 435 21.11 -15.64 26.56
CA ALA A 435 20.56 -15.47 25.23
C ALA A 435 19.23 -16.23 25.04
N ARG A 436 19.12 -17.45 25.60
CA ARG A 436 17.88 -18.24 25.60
C ARG A 436 16.76 -17.54 26.36
N ILE A 437 17.03 -17.04 27.57
CA ILE A 437 16.06 -16.30 28.38
C ILE A 437 15.64 -15.01 27.67
N GLN A 438 16.60 -14.29 27.07
CA GLN A 438 16.29 -13.07 26.32
C GLN A 438 15.44 -13.37 25.08
N LYS A 439 15.74 -14.45 24.36
CA LYS A 439 14.94 -14.91 23.23
C LYS A 439 13.52 -15.25 23.68
N GLU A 440 13.35 -15.99 24.78
CA GLU A 440 12.01 -16.33 25.31
C GLU A 440 11.22 -15.07 25.72
N LYS A 441 11.89 -14.07 26.31
CA LYS A 441 11.26 -12.76 26.61
C LYS A 441 10.84 -12.03 25.33
N ASN A 442 11.72 -11.99 24.33
CA ASN A 442 11.43 -11.35 23.04
C ASN A 442 10.29 -12.08 22.31
N ASP A 443 10.28 -13.40 22.34
CA ASP A 443 9.25 -14.24 21.73
C ASP A 443 7.89 -14.01 22.43
N LYS A 444 7.87 -13.83 23.76
CA LYS A 444 6.66 -13.42 24.50
C LYS A 444 6.19 -12.00 24.18
N LEU A 445 7.11 -11.07 23.90
CA LEU A 445 6.78 -9.71 23.44
C LEU A 445 6.21 -9.67 22.02
N LEU A 446 6.60 -10.62 21.16
CA LEU A 446 6.11 -10.75 19.77
C LEU A 446 4.77 -11.50 19.67
N LEU A 447 4.38 -12.17 20.75
CA LEU A 447 3.09 -12.83 20.88
C LEU A 447 2.20 -11.93 21.72
N ILE A 448 1.49 -11.00 21.07
CA ILE A 448 0.21 -10.54 21.63
C ILE A 448 -0.55 -11.83 21.95
N GLU A 449 -0.94 -12.03 23.21
CA GLU A 449 -1.69 -13.22 23.58
C GLU A 449 -2.93 -13.25 22.67
N ASP A 450 -3.12 -14.33 21.89
CA ASP A 450 -4.20 -14.46 20.89
C ASP A 450 -5.62 -14.19 21.48
N ASN A 451 -5.72 -14.18 22.81
CA ASN A 451 -6.91 -13.89 23.61
C ASN A 451 -7.18 -12.39 23.83
N GLU A 452 -6.20 -11.51 23.64
CA GLU A 452 -6.35 -10.05 23.77
C GLU A 452 -6.67 -9.37 22.43
N MET A 453 -6.38 -10.03 21.30
CA MET A 453 -6.88 -9.59 20.00
C MET A 453 -8.39 -9.84 19.97
N PRO A 454 -9.23 -8.81 19.86
CA PRO A 454 -10.66 -8.99 19.79
C PRO A 454 -11.00 -9.52 18.40
N GLY A 455 -10.82 -10.83 18.23
CA GLY A 455 -11.10 -11.53 16.98
C GLY A 455 -12.55 -11.27 16.63
N TYR A 456 -12.77 -10.49 15.57
CA TYR A 456 -14.07 -10.01 15.15
C TYR A 456 -14.79 -9.08 16.15
N PHE A 457 -14.09 -8.09 16.73
CA PHE A 457 -14.69 -7.07 17.62
C PHE A 457 -15.98 -6.42 17.06
N TRP A 458 -16.07 -6.25 15.73
CA TRP A 458 -17.27 -5.73 15.07
C TRP A 458 -18.53 -6.59 15.26
N ARG A 459 -18.41 -7.88 15.62
CA ARG A 459 -19.57 -8.80 15.78
C ARG A 459 -20.39 -8.42 17.00
N GLU A 460 -19.70 -8.03 18.06
CA GLU A 460 -20.34 -7.70 19.33
C GLU A 460 -20.93 -6.30 19.30
N CYS A 461 -20.41 -5.46 18.39
CA CYS A 461 -20.90 -4.12 18.10
C CYS A 461 -21.12 -3.25 19.34
N LYS A 462 -20.16 -3.32 20.28
CA LYS A 462 -20.22 -2.67 21.59
C LYS A 462 -19.58 -1.28 21.62
N ASP A 463 -18.68 -1.01 20.68
CA ASP A 463 -17.85 0.18 20.70
C ASP A 463 -18.39 1.25 19.75
N GLU A 464 -18.60 2.45 20.29
CA GLU A 464 -19.05 3.60 19.52
C GLU A 464 -17.87 4.49 19.09
N ASP A 465 -17.90 4.87 17.83
CA ASP A 465 -17.11 5.85 17.09
C ASP A 465 -15.59 5.84 17.29
N TRP A 466 -14.89 5.14 16.38
CA TRP A 466 -13.43 4.98 16.37
C TRP A 466 -12.64 6.16 15.80
N LEU A 467 -13.32 7.20 15.32
CA LEU A 467 -12.68 8.36 14.70
C LEU A 467 -12.55 9.51 15.72
N GLY A 468 -12.15 9.19 16.95
CA GLY A 468 -11.85 10.13 18.03
C GLY A 468 -10.45 9.95 18.61
N ALA A 469 -9.96 10.94 19.36
CA ALA A 469 -8.65 10.87 20.02
C ALA A 469 -8.62 9.72 21.05
N GLY A 470 -7.63 8.83 20.93
CA GLY A 470 -7.47 7.66 21.82
C GLY A 470 -8.50 6.55 21.65
N SER A 471 -9.54 6.77 20.83
CA SER A 471 -10.65 5.81 20.65
C SER A 471 -10.23 4.53 19.94
N TYR A 472 -9.19 4.58 19.10
CA TYR A 472 -8.72 3.43 18.34
C TYR A 472 -7.63 2.67 19.10
N PHE A 473 -8.03 1.83 20.05
CA PHE A 473 -7.13 1.01 20.89
C PHE A 473 -6.06 1.83 21.62
N GLY A 474 -6.44 2.97 22.19
CA GLY A 474 -5.52 3.90 22.86
C GLY A 474 -4.75 4.81 21.90
N THR A 475 -5.10 4.79 20.61
CA THR A 475 -4.51 5.62 19.55
C THR A 475 -5.61 6.28 18.71
N PHE A 476 -5.26 6.79 17.52
CA PHE A 476 -6.20 7.24 16.49
C PHE A 476 -5.96 6.43 15.21
N VAL A 477 -6.95 6.40 14.31
CA VAL A 477 -6.78 5.74 13.00
C VAL A 477 -5.82 6.57 12.14
N HIS A 478 -4.63 6.03 11.87
CA HIS A 478 -3.61 6.75 11.12
C HIS A 478 -4.03 6.93 9.65
N PRO A 479 -3.75 8.07 8.98
CA PRO A 479 -4.26 8.30 7.63
C PRO A 479 -3.74 7.33 6.57
N TYR A 480 -2.58 6.71 6.78
CA TYR A 480 -2.10 5.63 5.90
C TYR A 480 -2.87 4.32 5.99
N GLU A 481 -3.74 4.16 7.00
CA GLU A 481 -4.68 3.04 7.07
C GLU A 481 -5.89 3.31 6.19
N ASN A 482 -6.42 4.54 6.21
CA ASN A 482 -7.70 4.89 5.61
C ASN A 482 -7.61 5.79 4.36
N LEU A 483 -6.42 6.23 3.98
CA LEU A 483 -6.14 7.31 3.01
C LEU A 483 -6.71 8.68 3.39
N PHE A 484 -7.70 8.76 4.28
CA PHE A 484 -8.33 10.02 4.68
C PHE A 484 -8.35 10.12 6.21
N MET A 485 -8.40 11.36 6.71
CA MET A 485 -8.48 11.65 8.13
C MET A 485 -9.64 12.60 8.43
N LYS A 486 -10.41 12.30 9.47
CA LYS A 486 -11.46 13.18 9.99
C LYS A 486 -10.82 14.44 10.58
N SER A 487 -11.14 15.62 10.04
CA SER A 487 -10.42 16.85 10.40
C SER A 487 -11.14 17.76 11.41
N HIS A 488 -12.47 17.65 11.54
CA HIS A 488 -13.25 18.56 12.41
C HIS A 488 -13.34 18.13 13.88
N ARG A 489 -12.60 17.09 14.29
CA ARG A 489 -12.70 16.50 15.63
C ARG A 489 -11.51 16.77 16.54
N LYS A 490 -10.52 17.52 16.04
CA LYS A 490 -9.25 17.78 16.74
C LYS A 490 -8.63 16.50 17.30
N ILE A 491 -8.62 15.45 16.47
CA ILE A 491 -8.15 14.11 16.85
C ILE A 491 -6.65 14.18 17.17
N GLU A 492 -5.88 14.66 16.19
CA GLU A 492 -4.44 14.92 16.28
C GLU A 492 -4.07 16.01 15.25
N ASP A 493 -4.33 17.28 15.58
CA ASP A 493 -4.11 18.41 14.67
C ASP A 493 -2.66 18.47 14.18
N THR A 494 -1.70 18.15 15.06
CA THR A 494 -0.27 18.06 14.71
C THR A 494 -0.01 17.05 13.59
N VAL A 495 -0.68 15.88 13.64
CA VAL A 495 -0.51 14.84 12.63
C VAL A 495 -1.13 15.29 11.31
N LEU A 496 -2.35 15.83 11.36
CA LEU A 496 -3.04 16.32 10.17
C LEU A 496 -2.25 17.44 9.48
N ASP A 497 -1.75 18.42 10.25
CA ASP A 497 -0.97 19.54 9.74
C ASP A 497 0.37 19.11 9.16
N ASN A 498 1.09 18.21 9.84
CA ASN A 498 2.36 17.69 9.35
C ASN A 498 2.17 16.86 8.08
N LEU A 499 1.19 15.96 8.04
CA LEU A 499 0.90 15.18 6.85
C LEU A 499 0.47 16.06 5.68
N THR A 500 -0.31 17.12 5.94
CA THR A 500 -0.67 18.13 4.94
C THR A 500 0.61 18.77 4.36
N LYS A 501 1.47 19.35 5.21
CA LYS A 501 2.72 20.01 4.79
C LYS A 501 3.68 19.08 4.06
N TRP A 502 3.79 17.83 4.51
CA TRP A 502 4.66 16.84 3.86
C TRP A 502 4.11 16.39 2.51
N HIS A 503 2.78 16.29 2.37
CA HIS A 503 2.14 15.97 1.09
C HIS A 503 2.18 17.14 0.09
N ASP A 504 2.15 18.38 0.57
CA ASP A 504 2.43 19.56 -0.26
C ASP A 504 3.91 19.54 -0.70
N GLY A 505 4.82 19.39 0.27
CA GLY A 505 6.25 19.60 0.05
C GLY A 505 6.94 18.61 -0.88
N TRP A 506 6.41 17.39 -1.03
CA TRP A 506 6.97 16.39 -1.95
C TRP A 506 6.31 16.40 -3.35
N GLY A 507 5.27 17.20 -3.57
CA GLY A 507 4.53 17.32 -4.84
C GLY A 507 3.73 16.08 -5.28
N TYR A 508 3.00 15.39 -4.40
CA TYR A 508 2.12 14.28 -4.85
C TYR A 508 0.89 14.82 -5.55
N GLU A 509 0.61 14.29 -6.74
CA GLU A 509 -0.66 14.46 -7.45
C GLU A 509 -1.22 13.10 -7.86
N SER A 510 -2.51 12.88 -7.66
CA SER A 510 -3.16 11.63 -8.11
C SER A 510 -3.13 11.47 -9.63
N TYR A 511 -2.98 12.56 -10.39
CA TYR A 511 -2.73 12.53 -11.84
C TYR A 511 -1.51 11.70 -12.25
N ASP A 512 -0.52 11.52 -11.36
CA ASP A 512 0.72 10.81 -11.68
C ASP A 512 0.64 9.31 -11.38
N VAL A 513 -0.42 8.84 -10.70
CA VAL A 513 -0.58 7.45 -10.26
C VAL A 513 -1.92 6.81 -10.64
N CYS A 514 -2.93 7.61 -11.00
CA CYS A 514 -4.26 7.15 -11.39
C CYS A 514 -4.44 7.21 -12.91
N PHE A 515 -4.49 6.06 -13.58
CA PHE A 515 -4.55 5.96 -15.03
C PHE A 515 -5.81 5.29 -15.57
#